data_AF-A0A4R9PNU2-F1
#
_entry.id   AF-A0A4R9PNU2-F1
#
_cell.length_a   1.000
_cell.length_b   1.000
_cell.length_c   1.000
_cell.angle_alpha   90.00
_cell.angle_beta   90.00
_cell.angle_gamma   90.00
#
_symmetry.space_group_name_H-M   'P 1'
#
loop_
_entity.id
_entity.type
_entity.pdbx_description
1 polymer ?
#
loop_
_entity_poly.entity_id
_entity_poly.type
_entity_poly.pdbx_seq_one_letter_code
_entity_poly.pdbx_strand_id
1 'polypeptide(L)'
;MARSIKKLPMLPAERALKVISGRWKAVILYYLFDGPRRLSALKALMPGITQKVLIEQLREMEEHGLVSREIFAEVPARVEYSATPLGLSLEPILLALCQWGQHHADALDEKHRLADCIIRPRQPDQVSANK
;
A
#
# COMPACT_ATOMS: atom_id res chain seq x y z
N MET A 1 -3.79 -21.31 8.11
CA MET A 1 -4.42 -20.90 6.83
C MET A 1 -3.35 -20.21 6.00
N ALA A 2 -2.88 -20.84 4.94
CA ALA A 2 -1.85 -20.32 4.04
C ALA A 2 -2.36 -20.53 2.61
N ARG A 3 -3.03 -19.52 2.03
CA ARG A 3 -3.70 -19.67 0.73
C ARG A 3 -3.18 -18.73 -0.36
N SER A 4 -2.35 -17.71 -0.07
CA SER A 4 -2.00 -16.69 -1.08
C SER A 4 -0.59 -16.75 -1.66
N ILE A 5 0.37 -17.49 -1.06
CA ILE A 5 1.70 -17.71 -1.68
C ILE A 5 1.65 -18.74 -2.84
N LYS A 6 0.56 -19.51 -2.98
CA LYS A 6 0.52 -20.62 -3.95
C LYS A 6 0.39 -20.10 -5.39
N LYS A 7 1.57 -19.86 -5.98
CA LYS A 7 1.91 -19.55 -7.39
C LYS A 7 1.85 -18.07 -7.76
N LEU A 8 2.96 -17.38 -7.47
CA LEU A 8 3.29 -16.16 -8.20
C LEU A 8 3.73 -16.54 -9.64
N PRO A 9 3.34 -15.77 -10.66
CA PRO A 9 3.68 -16.04 -12.04
C PRO A 9 5.18 -15.83 -12.29
N MET A 10 5.67 -16.40 -13.40
CA MET A 10 7.09 -16.36 -13.79
C MET A 10 7.49 -15.03 -14.45
N LEU A 11 6.55 -14.37 -15.14
CA LEU A 11 6.82 -13.08 -15.78
C LEU A 11 6.94 -11.99 -14.68
N PRO A 12 8.05 -11.23 -14.60
CA PRO A 12 8.26 -10.26 -13.51
C PRO A 12 7.18 -9.18 -13.43
N ALA A 13 6.71 -8.68 -14.58
CA ALA A 13 5.63 -7.70 -14.63
C ALA A 13 4.31 -8.27 -14.10
N GLU A 14 3.97 -9.49 -14.50
CA GLU A 14 2.76 -10.18 -14.01
C GLU A 14 2.87 -10.48 -12.51
N ARG A 15 4.06 -10.80 -12.01
CA ARG A 15 4.32 -11.02 -10.58
C ARG A 15 4.09 -9.75 -9.78
N ALA A 16 4.64 -8.63 -10.24
CA ALA A 16 4.44 -7.33 -9.61
C ALA A 16 2.94 -6.98 -9.56
N LEU A 17 2.26 -7.09 -10.70
CA LEU A 17 0.81 -6.90 -10.78
C LEU A 17 0.08 -7.84 -9.82
N LYS A 18 0.40 -9.13 -9.76
CA LYS A 18 -0.27 -10.07 -8.85
C LYS A 18 -0.16 -9.63 -7.39
N VAL A 19 1.00 -9.16 -6.96
CA VAL A 19 1.28 -8.76 -5.59
C VAL A 19 0.52 -7.49 -5.19
N ILE A 20 0.42 -6.50 -6.09
CA ILE A 20 -0.24 -5.21 -5.82
C ILE A 20 -1.68 -5.13 -6.33
N SER A 21 -2.13 -6.12 -7.10
CA SER A 21 -3.47 -6.18 -7.70
C SER A 21 -4.55 -6.29 -6.65
N GLY A 22 -5.75 -5.84 -7.03
CA GLY A 22 -6.91 -5.77 -6.17
C GLY A 22 -7.25 -4.33 -5.82
N ARG A 23 -8.46 -4.15 -5.28
CA ARG A 23 -9.03 -2.83 -5.04
C ARG A 23 -8.27 -2.00 -4.01
N TRP A 24 -7.60 -2.65 -3.05
CA TRP A 24 -7.14 -1.98 -1.83
C TRP A 24 -5.62 -1.99 -1.63
N LYS A 25 -4.87 -2.93 -2.19
CA LYS A 25 -3.43 -3.09 -1.86
C LYS A 25 -2.58 -1.89 -2.26
N ALA A 26 -2.76 -1.38 -3.48
CA ALA A 26 -2.08 -0.17 -3.95
C ALA A 26 -2.47 1.06 -3.10
N VAL A 27 -3.74 1.18 -2.70
CA VAL A 27 -4.23 2.27 -1.85
C VAL A 27 -3.68 2.18 -0.42
N ILE A 28 -3.58 0.97 0.13
CA ILE A 28 -2.96 0.73 1.44
C ILE A 28 -1.48 1.12 1.40
N LEU A 29 -0.73 0.66 0.39
CA LEU A 29 0.68 1.05 0.22
C LEU A 29 0.85 2.55 0.10
N TYR A 30 0.01 3.20 -0.71
CA TYR A 30 -0.01 4.65 -0.88
C TYR A 30 -0.08 5.38 0.46
N TYR A 31 -0.96 4.95 1.37
CA TYR A 31 -1.07 5.55 2.71
C TYR A 31 0.02 5.13 3.69
N LEU A 32 0.84 4.12 3.37
CA LEU A 32 1.95 3.67 4.20
C LEU A 32 3.31 4.24 3.75
N PHE A 33 3.37 4.91 2.60
CA PHE A 33 4.59 5.58 2.12
C PHE A 33 4.99 6.77 2.99
N ASP A 34 4.02 7.47 3.59
CA ASP A 34 4.28 8.60 4.48
C ASP A 34 4.59 8.19 5.94
N GLY A 35 4.39 6.92 6.29
CA GLY A 35 4.86 6.36 7.55
C GLY A 35 3.94 5.28 8.16
N PRO A 36 4.30 4.80 9.36
CA PRO A 36 3.52 3.80 10.08
C PRO A 36 2.13 4.31 10.47
N ARG A 37 1.12 3.43 10.38
CA ARG A 37 -0.27 3.75 10.72
C ARG A 37 -0.96 2.63 11.48
N ARG A 38 -1.85 3.01 12.40
CA ARG A 38 -2.77 2.08 13.06
C ARG A 38 -3.87 1.62 12.10
N LEU A 39 -4.47 0.46 12.38
CA LEU A 39 -5.59 -0.08 11.60
C LEU A 39 -6.76 0.90 11.49
N SER A 40 -7.11 1.58 12.59
CA SER A 40 -8.19 2.56 12.62
C SER A 40 -7.91 3.79 11.76
N ALA A 41 -6.67 4.26 11.74
CA ALA A 41 -6.24 5.38 10.89
C ALA A 41 -6.35 5.01 9.40
N LEU A 42 -5.86 3.82 9.02
CA LEU A 42 -6.02 3.30 7.65
C LEU A 42 -7.50 3.17 7.27
N LYS A 43 -8.33 2.63 8.17
CA LYS A 43 -9.78 2.48 7.94
C LYS A 43 -10.50 3.82 7.75
N ALA A 44 -10.07 4.86 8.47
CA ALA A 44 -10.63 6.20 8.36
C ALA A 44 -10.29 6.85 7.00
N LEU A 45 -9.08 6.63 6.48
CA LEU A 45 -8.64 7.09 5.16
C LEU A 45 -9.33 6.34 4.00
N MET A 46 -9.93 5.19 4.28
CA MET A 46 -10.60 4.33 3.30
C MET A 46 -12.02 3.97 3.77
N PRO A 47 -13.00 4.89 3.72
CA PRO A 47 -14.34 4.63 4.25
C PRO A 47 -15.02 3.41 3.61
N GLY A 48 -14.74 3.11 2.34
CA GLY A 48 -15.34 2.00 1.59
C GLY A 48 -14.80 0.59 1.87
N ILE A 49 -13.67 0.42 2.57
CA ILE A 49 -13.16 -0.92 2.94
C ILE A 49 -13.76 -1.35 4.27
N THR A 50 -14.20 -2.60 4.43
CA THR A 50 -14.60 -3.09 5.76
C THR A 50 -13.37 -3.41 6.61
N GLN A 51 -13.49 -3.38 7.94
CA GLN A 51 -12.35 -3.72 8.81
C GLN A 51 -11.84 -5.15 8.57
N LYS A 52 -12.76 -6.10 8.34
CA LYS A 52 -12.41 -7.49 7.99
C LYS A 52 -11.54 -7.54 6.72
N VAL A 53 -11.98 -6.87 5.65
CA VAL A 53 -11.25 -6.86 4.38
C VAL A 53 -9.91 -6.16 4.54
N LEU A 54 -9.83 -5.04 5.28
CA LEU A 54 -8.56 -4.37 5.54
C LEU A 54 -7.54 -5.30 6.23
N ILE A 55 -7.97 -6.05 7.24
CA ILE A 55 -7.12 -7.02 7.94
C ILE A 55 -6.68 -8.14 6.99
N GLU A 56 -7.57 -8.65 6.15
CA GLU A 56 -7.26 -9.67 5.15
C GLU A 56 -6.20 -9.16 4.15
N GLN A 57 -6.36 -7.94 3.64
CA GLN A 57 -5.40 -7.34 2.72
C GLN A 57 -4.04 -7.09 3.37
N LEU A 58 -4.00 -6.56 4.60
CA LEU A 58 -2.75 -6.35 5.33
C LEU A 58 -2.00 -7.67 5.59
N ARG A 59 -2.72 -8.75 5.92
CA ARG A 59 -2.12 -10.08 6.09
C ARG A 59 -1.53 -10.61 4.78
N GLU A 60 -2.24 -10.48 3.67
CA GLU A 60 -1.70 -10.88 2.36
C GLU A 60 -0.48 -10.05 1.97
N MET A 61 -0.49 -8.76 2.26
CA MET A 61 0.65 -7.87 1.99
C MET A 61 1.85 -8.17 2.89
N GLU A 62 1.62 -8.60 4.13
CA GLU A 62 2.65 -9.12 5.04
C GLU A 62 3.24 -10.44 4.52
N GLU A 63 2.40 -11.38 4.05
CA GLU A 63 2.84 -12.62 3.40
C GLU A 63 3.69 -12.37 2.13
N HIS A 64 3.40 -11.29 1.39
CA HIS A 64 4.18 -10.87 0.22
C HIS A 64 5.39 -9.98 0.57
N GLY A 65 5.63 -9.70 1.85
CA GLY A 65 6.75 -8.90 2.31
C GLY A 65 6.66 -7.41 1.99
N LEU A 66 5.45 -6.90 1.67
CA LEU A 66 5.23 -5.48 1.36
C LEU A 66 4.98 -4.63 2.61
N VAL A 67 4.35 -5.22 3.62
CA VAL A 67 3.95 -4.54 4.86
C VAL A 67 4.49 -5.32 6.05
N SER A 68 4.98 -4.62 7.07
CA SER A 68 5.29 -5.18 8.38
C SER A 68 4.24 -4.75 9.39
N ARG A 69 3.99 -5.61 10.38
CA ARG A 69 3.13 -5.34 11.53
C ARG A 69 3.99 -5.31 12.79
N GLU A 70 3.95 -4.20 13.51
CA GLU A 70 4.68 -4.03 14.78
C GLU A 70 3.71 -3.86 15.94
N ILE A 71 4.03 -4.47 17.08
CA ILE A 71 3.24 -4.38 18.32
C ILE A 71 4.08 -3.62 19.34
N PHE A 72 3.55 -2.49 19.79
CA PHE A 72 4.18 -1.68 20.83
C PHE A 72 3.55 -2.03 22.17
N ALA A 73 4.37 -2.56 23.09
CA ALA A 73 3.99 -2.93 24.44
C ALA A 73 3.91 -1.72 25.39
N GLU A 74 3.21 -0.67 24.97
CA GLU A 74 2.85 0.49 25.81
C GLU A 74 1.45 0.30 26.41
N VAL A 75 1.02 1.21 27.29
CA VAL A 75 -0.35 1.21 27.83
C VAL A 75 -1.11 2.42 27.29
N PRO A 76 -2.18 2.23 26.49
CA PRO A 76 -2.70 0.97 25.97
C PRO A 76 -1.85 0.42 24.81
N ALA A 77 -1.74 -0.91 24.70
CA ALA A 77 -0.95 -1.53 23.64
C ALA A 77 -1.47 -1.12 22.25
N ARG A 78 -0.55 -0.80 21.34
CA ARG A 78 -0.90 -0.39 19.97
C ARG A 78 -0.24 -1.28 18.92
N VAL A 79 -0.89 -1.37 17.77
CA VAL A 79 -0.40 -2.08 16.60
C VAL A 79 -0.29 -1.09 15.46
N GLU A 80 0.87 -1.06 14.82
CA GLU A 80 1.12 -0.25 13.64
C GLU A 80 1.51 -1.12 12.46
N TYR A 81 1.17 -0.64 11.28
CA TYR A 81 1.54 -1.22 10.00
C TYR A 81 2.44 -0.23 9.28
N SER A 82 3.51 -0.71 8.66
CA SER A 82 4.43 0.11 7.88
C SER A 82 4.81 -0.58 6.58
N ALA A 83 5.13 0.18 5.53
CA ALA A 83 5.71 -0.39 4.33
C ALA A 83 7.13 -0.89 4.64
N THR A 84 7.44 -2.12 4.24
CA THR A 84 8.81 -2.66 4.34
C THR A 84 9.73 -1.96 3.33
N PRO A 85 11.06 -2.16 3.39
CA PRO A 85 11.95 -1.69 2.33
C PRO A 85 11.54 -2.16 0.93
N LEU A 86 11.01 -3.39 0.81
CA LEU A 86 10.47 -3.91 -0.45
C LEU A 86 9.14 -3.25 -0.83
N GLY A 87 8.27 -2.96 0.14
CA GLY A 87 7.02 -2.22 -0.10
C GLY A 87 7.28 -0.79 -0.57
N LEU A 88 8.25 -0.10 0.05
CA LEU A 88 8.66 1.26 -0.31
C LEU A 88 9.26 1.34 -1.72
N SER A 89 9.95 0.28 -2.20
CA SER A 89 10.50 0.28 -3.56
C SER A 89 9.42 0.28 -4.67
N LEU A 90 8.15 0.05 -4.32
CA LEU A 90 7.01 0.18 -5.24
C LEU A 90 6.52 1.62 -5.42
N GLU A 91 6.94 2.58 -4.59
CA GLU A 91 6.53 3.99 -4.68
C GLU A 91 6.70 4.59 -6.09
N PRO A 92 7.89 4.52 -6.73
CA PRO A 92 8.07 5.05 -8.10
C PRO A 92 7.20 4.33 -9.13
N ILE A 93 6.87 3.05 -8.91
CA ILE A 93 6.04 2.25 -9.82
C ILE A 93 4.57 2.69 -9.70
N LEU A 94 4.06 2.90 -8.48
CA LEU A 94 2.72 3.42 -8.27
C LEU A 94 2.56 4.84 -8.81
N LEU A 95 3.60 5.68 -8.70
CA LEU A 95 3.67 7.00 -9.34
C LEU A 95 3.56 6.91 -10.86
N ALA A 96 4.33 6.02 -11.49
CA ALA A 96 4.26 5.81 -12.94
C ALA A 96 2.88 5.30 -13.38
N LEU A 97 2.26 4.41 -12.60
CA LEU A 97 0.89 3.94 -12.86
C LEU A 97 -0.15 5.05 -12.73
N CYS A 98 0.00 5.96 -11.76
CA CYS A 98 -0.85 7.14 -11.62
C CYS A 98 -0.73 8.07 -12.83
N GLN A 99 0.50 8.36 -13.27
CA GLN A 99 0.74 9.19 -14.46
C GLN A 99 0.15 8.56 -15.71
N TRP A 100 0.35 7.25 -15.89
CA TRP A 100 -0.24 6.52 -17.00
C TRP A 100 -1.78 6.49 -16.92
N GLY A 101 -2.35 6.30 -15.72
CA GLY A 101 -3.79 6.34 -15.51
C GLY A 101 -4.41 7.69 -15.87
N GLN A 102 -3.72 8.79 -15.55
CA GLN A 102 -4.09 10.12 -16.00
C GLN A 102 -4.04 10.20 -17.53
N HIS A 103 -2.92 9.81 -18.15
CA HIS A 103 -2.78 9.84 -19.60
C HIS A 103 -3.86 8.99 -20.33
N HIS A 104 -4.20 7.83 -19.78
CA HIS A 104 -5.25 6.97 -20.30
C HIS A 104 -6.63 7.64 -20.20
N ALA A 105 -6.96 8.24 -19.07
CA ALA A 105 -8.20 9.00 -18.92
C ALA A 105 -8.25 10.23 -19.83
N ASP A 106 -7.11 10.90 -20.04
CA ASP A 106 -7.00 12.00 -21.00
C ASP A 106 -7.34 11.55 -22.41
N ALA A 107 -6.82 10.40 -22.84
CA ALA A 107 -7.06 9.84 -24.16
C ALA A 107 -8.52 9.43 -24.40
N LEU A 108 -9.30 9.21 -23.34
CA LEU A 108 -10.71 8.84 -23.38
C LEU A 108 -11.68 9.96 -22.94
N ASP A 109 -11.17 11.17 -22.66
CA ASP A 109 -11.93 12.30 -22.12
C ASP A 109 -12.64 12.02 -20.77
N GLU A 110 -12.01 11.20 -19.92
CA GLU A 110 -12.53 10.76 -18.62
C GLU A 110 -11.84 11.43 -17.43
N LYS A 111 -11.02 12.46 -17.64
CA LYS A 111 -10.23 13.12 -16.56
C LYS A 111 -11.07 13.52 -15.35
N HIS A 112 -12.30 14.00 -15.60
CA HIS A 112 -13.24 14.47 -14.59
C HIS A 112 -13.68 13.40 -13.58
N ARG A 113 -13.40 12.12 -13.87
CA ARG A 113 -13.72 10.97 -13.00
C ARG A 113 -12.57 10.55 -12.11
N LEU A 114 -11.37 11.08 -12.33
CA LEU A 114 -10.18 10.73 -11.55
C LEU A 114 -10.06 11.60 -10.30
N ALA A 115 -9.59 10.98 -9.24
CA ALA A 115 -9.05 11.69 -8.09
C ALA A 115 -7.54 11.92 -8.29
N ASP A 116 -7.01 12.98 -7.69
CA ASP A 116 -5.57 13.26 -7.75
C ASP A 116 -4.78 12.15 -7.02
N CYS A 117 -3.79 11.59 -7.70
CA CYS A 117 -2.77 10.77 -7.04
C CYS A 117 -1.81 11.67 -6.25
N ILE A 118 -2.04 11.85 -4.95
CA ILE A 118 -1.16 12.65 -4.08
C ILE A 118 -0.08 11.74 -3.45
N ILE A 119 0.78 11.11 -4.27
CA ILE A 119 1.96 10.46 -3.70
C ILE A 119 2.96 11.57 -3.35
N ARG A 120 3.13 11.85 -2.06
CA ARG A 120 4.19 12.76 -1.60
C ARG A 120 5.50 11.97 -1.59
N PRO A 121 6.48 12.30 -2.45
CA PRO A 121 7.75 11.59 -2.44
C PRO A 121 8.37 11.69 -1.05
N ARG A 122 8.67 10.55 -0.43
CA ARG A 122 9.37 10.53 0.86
C ARG A 122 10.75 11.17 0.67
N GLN A 123 11.01 12.30 1.32
CA GLN A 123 12.37 12.85 1.36
C GLN A 123 13.28 11.89 2.14
N PRO A 124 14.50 11.59 1.65
CA PRO A 124 15.39 10.58 2.23
C PRO A 124 15.78 10.81 3.70
N ASP A 125 15.48 11.97 4.28
CA ASP A 125 16.05 12.41 5.56
C ASP A 125 15.26 12.03 6.81
N GLN A 126 14.14 11.30 6.69
CA GLN A 126 13.28 10.95 7.86
C GLN A 126 13.51 9.54 8.45
N VAL A 127 14.64 8.88 8.19
CA VAL A 127 14.97 7.55 8.77
C VAL A 127 15.96 7.65 9.95
N SER A 128 16.30 8.85 10.45
CA SER A 128 17.30 9.00 11.51
C SER A 128 16.91 10.01 12.58
N ALA A 129 15.84 9.72 13.33
CA ALA A 129 15.63 10.31 14.66
C ALA A 129 14.53 9.55 15.42
N ASN A 130 14.79 8.28 15.75
CA ASN A 130 14.20 7.73 16.96
C ASN A 130 15.17 6.72 17.55
N LYS A 131 16.08 7.24 18.37
CA LYS A 131 16.94 6.49 19.26
C LYS A 131 16.60 6.94 20.68
#